data_AF-A0A151N893-F1
#
_entry.id   AF-A0A151N893-F1
#
_cell.length_a   1.000
_cell.length_b   1.000
_cell.length_c   1.000
_cell.angle_alpha   90.00
_cell.angle_beta   90.00
_cell.angle_gamma   90.00
#
_symmetry.space_group_name_H-M   'P 1'
#
loop_
_entity.id
_entity.type
_entity.pdbx_description
1 polymer ?
#
loop_
_entity_poly.entity_id
_entity_poly.type
_entity_poly.pdbx_seq_one_letter_code
_entity_poly.pdbx_strand_id
1 'polypeptide(L)'
;MQPPCEAKLPSATPQLAPRDELPTPEPWRQLFRGLCYREAEGPGKICSRLRELCWRWLEPQHRSKEQMLELVVLEQFLAILPPEMRSWVCRCRVETCAQAVALAEGFQLGEVEDEKLQVTETRKPQGPRTRCPMLPNKSAPQTQVPGP
;
A
#
# COMPACT_ATOMS: atom_id res chain seq x y z
N MET A 1 -48.49 13.21 6.56
CA MET A 1 -48.56 11.74 6.56
C MET A 1 -47.32 11.19 5.86
N GLN A 2 -46.45 10.46 6.56
CA GLN A 2 -45.50 9.46 6.00
C GLN A 2 -46.26 8.13 5.72
N PRO A 3 -45.66 7.05 5.18
CA PRO A 3 -44.91 6.84 3.92
C PRO A 3 -45.54 5.63 3.12
N PRO A 4 -44.89 4.89 2.17
CA PRO A 4 -43.67 4.09 2.39
C PRO A 4 -42.62 4.17 1.26
N CYS A 5 -41.34 4.27 1.66
CA CYS A 5 -40.22 3.84 0.82
C CYS A 5 -39.88 2.40 1.23
N GLU A 6 -40.19 1.42 0.40
CA GLU A 6 -39.63 0.07 0.50
C GLU A 6 -38.70 -0.16 -0.71
N ALA A 7 -37.41 0.08 -0.49
CA ALA A 7 -36.37 -0.49 -1.32
C ALA A 7 -35.49 -1.36 -0.41
N LYS A 8 -35.71 -2.66 -0.56
CA LYS A 8 -35.10 -3.78 0.13
C LYS A 8 -33.57 -3.72 0.06
N LEU A 9 -32.90 -3.71 1.21
CA LEU A 9 -31.46 -3.94 1.32
C LEU A 9 -31.11 -5.32 0.73
N PRO A 10 -30.11 -5.44 -0.16
CA PRO A 10 -29.44 -6.71 -0.35
C PRO A 10 -28.55 -6.98 0.88
N SER A 11 -29.05 -7.86 1.75
CA SER A 11 -28.26 -8.57 2.76
C SER A 11 -27.29 -9.51 2.05
N ALA A 12 -26.16 -9.00 1.61
CA ALA A 12 -25.06 -9.82 1.12
C ALA A 12 -23.78 -9.38 1.80
N THR A 13 -23.53 -9.96 2.96
CA THR A 13 -22.20 -10.00 3.58
C THR A 13 -21.26 -10.73 2.62
N PRO A 14 -20.24 -10.08 2.04
CA PRO A 14 -19.19 -10.82 1.36
C PRO A 14 -18.40 -11.55 2.45
N GLN A 15 -18.54 -12.88 2.49
CA GLN A 15 -17.70 -13.72 3.31
C GLN A 15 -16.25 -13.56 2.85
N LEU A 16 -15.47 -12.77 3.60
CA LEU A 16 -14.02 -12.72 3.49
C LEU A 16 -13.46 -13.88 4.30
N ALA A 17 -12.94 -14.88 3.59
CA ALA A 17 -12.19 -15.97 4.17
C ALA A 17 -11.05 -15.42 5.05
N PRO A 18 -10.78 -15.99 6.24
CA PRO A 18 -9.64 -15.61 7.04
C PRO A 18 -8.40 -16.20 6.36
N ARG A 19 -7.73 -15.40 5.55
CA ARG A 19 -6.29 -15.52 5.41
C ARG A 19 -5.70 -14.60 6.46
N ASP A 20 -4.79 -15.13 7.26
CA ASP A 20 -3.92 -14.43 8.22
C ASP A 20 -3.05 -13.37 7.51
N GLU A 21 -3.67 -12.45 6.78
CA GLU A 21 -3.08 -11.19 6.40
C GLU A 21 -3.44 -10.24 7.53
N LEU A 22 -2.45 -9.97 8.39
CA LEU A 22 -2.49 -8.83 9.30
C LEU A 22 -3.07 -7.64 8.51
N PRO A 23 -4.04 -6.88 9.06
CA PRO A 23 -4.64 -5.77 8.36
C PRO A 23 -3.52 -4.82 7.95
N THR A 24 -3.14 -4.85 6.67
CA THR A 24 -2.18 -3.89 6.15
C THR A 24 -2.75 -2.50 6.44
N PRO A 25 -1.93 -1.48 6.73
CA PRO A 25 -2.45 -0.14 7.02
C PRO A 25 -3.18 0.50 5.81
N GLU A 26 -3.08 -0.11 4.64
CA GLU A 26 -3.54 0.44 3.36
C GLU A 26 -5.06 0.65 3.22
N PRO A 27 -5.95 -0.24 3.69
CA PRO A 27 -7.38 0.00 3.63
C PRO A 27 -7.82 1.20 4.48
N TRP A 28 -7.20 1.40 5.66
CA TRP A 28 -7.48 2.56 6.51
C TRP A 28 -7.03 3.86 5.85
N ARG A 29 -5.87 3.85 5.20
CA ARG A 29 -5.38 4.98 4.38
C ARG A 29 -6.38 5.35 3.28
N GLN A 30 -6.85 4.37 2.53
CA GLN A 30 -7.81 4.59 1.44
C GLN A 30 -9.12 5.20 1.95
N LEU A 31 -9.64 4.72 3.07
CA LEU A 31 -10.83 5.29 3.70
C LEU A 31 -10.57 6.70 4.24
N PHE A 32 -9.40 6.96 4.82
CA PHE A 32 -9.02 8.28 5.33
C PHE A 32 -8.99 9.33 4.20
N ARG A 33 -8.34 9.00 3.08
CA ARG A 33 -8.22 9.90 1.92
C ARG A 33 -9.52 9.99 1.10
N GLY A 34 -10.31 8.93 1.07
CA GLY A 34 -11.58 8.86 0.35
C GLY A 34 -12.79 9.38 1.11
N LEU A 35 -12.63 9.81 2.37
CA LEU A 35 -13.73 10.34 3.15
C LEU A 35 -14.19 11.69 2.58
N CYS A 36 -15.41 11.71 2.03
CA CYS A 36 -16.05 12.94 1.55
C CYS A 36 -16.89 13.60 2.64
N TYR A 37 -16.90 14.93 2.66
CA TYR A 37 -17.77 15.67 3.57
C TYR A 37 -19.24 15.46 3.20
N ARG A 38 -20.04 14.99 4.17
CA ARG A 38 -21.48 14.82 4.02
C ARG A 38 -22.23 15.77 4.94
N GLU A 39 -22.97 16.71 4.37
CA GLU A 39 -23.64 17.78 5.11
C GLU A 39 -24.61 17.26 6.18
N ALA A 40 -25.25 16.11 5.93
CA ALA A 40 -26.14 15.43 6.89
C ALA A 40 -25.44 14.94 8.18
N GLU A 41 -24.13 14.75 8.17
CA GLU A 41 -23.35 14.26 9.32
C GLU A 41 -22.80 15.41 10.16
N GLY A 42 -22.58 16.57 9.54
CA GLY A 42 -22.01 17.75 10.17
C GLY A 42 -20.50 17.65 10.44
N PRO A 43 -19.82 18.80 10.65
CA PRO A 43 -18.36 18.87 10.72
C PRO A 43 -17.75 18.11 11.90
N GLY A 44 -18.44 18.07 13.04
CA GLY A 44 -17.98 17.35 14.23
C GLY A 44 -17.85 15.84 13.98
N LYS A 45 -18.86 15.22 13.35
CA LYS A 45 -18.84 13.77 13.08
C LYS A 45 -17.79 13.40 12.03
N ILE A 46 -17.69 14.19 10.95
CA ILE A 46 -16.65 13.99 9.93
C ILE A 46 -15.25 14.11 10.55
N CYS A 47 -15.02 15.10 11.42
CA CYS A 47 -13.74 15.26 12.12
C CYS A 47 -13.41 14.08 13.04
N SER A 48 -14.38 13.57 13.80
CA SER A 48 -14.19 12.37 14.63
C SER A 48 -13.85 11.14 13.77
N ARG A 49 -14.54 10.98 12.64
CA ARG A 49 -14.27 9.86 11.73
C ARG A 49 -12.90 9.93 11.09
N LEU A 50 -12.45 11.12 10.68
CA LEU A 50 -11.08 11.34 10.20
C LEU A 50 -10.04 10.95 11.25
N ARG A 51 -10.27 11.30 12.53
CA ARG A 51 -9.37 10.94 13.62
C ARG A 51 -9.28 9.43 13.83
N GLU A 52 -10.41 8.74 13.84
CA GLU A 52 -10.45 7.28 13.94
C GLU A 52 -9.67 6.61 12.80
N LEU A 53 -9.92 7.03 11.56
CA LEU A 53 -9.26 6.48 10.39
C LEU A 53 -7.75 6.76 10.40
N CYS A 54 -7.35 7.97 10.79
CA CYS A 54 -5.94 8.33 10.94
C CYS A 54 -5.23 7.47 12.01
N TRP A 55 -5.88 7.25 13.16
CA TRP A 55 -5.33 6.38 14.21
C TRP A 55 -5.17 4.93 13.75
N ARG A 56 -6.14 4.40 13.01
CA ARG A 56 -6.06 3.03 12.48
C ARG A 56 -5.04 2.89 11.35
N TRP A 57 -4.82 3.96 10.58
CA TRP A 57 -3.81 3.97 9.53
C TRP A 57 -2.40 4.08 10.11
N LEU A 58 -2.15 5.04 11.00
CA LEU A 58 -0.80 5.31 11.49
C LEU A 58 -0.42 4.44 12.70
N GLU A 59 -1.39 3.86 13.40
CA GLU A 59 -1.21 3.02 14.59
C GLU A 59 -0.21 3.64 15.59
N PRO A 60 -0.48 4.86 16.10
CA PRO A 60 0.45 5.60 16.95
C PRO A 60 0.83 4.88 18.25
N GLN A 61 0.10 3.82 18.63
CA GLN A 61 0.39 3.00 19.80
C GLN A 61 1.53 2.00 19.56
N HIS A 62 1.82 1.69 18.30
CA HIS A 62 2.82 0.71 17.88
C HIS A 62 3.94 1.34 17.05
N ARG A 63 3.76 2.58 16.58
CA ARG A 63 4.74 3.29 15.73
C ARG A 63 5.29 4.53 16.42
N SER A 64 6.59 4.73 16.30
CA SER A 64 7.22 6.01 16.67
C SER A 64 6.78 7.11 15.71
N LYS A 65 6.99 8.37 16.12
CA LYS A 65 6.72 9.54 15.28
C LYS A 65 7.43 9.45 13.93
N GLU A 66 8.68 9.02 13.93
CA GLU A 66 9.52 8.87 12.74
C GLU A 66 8.94 7.81 11.81
N GLN A 67 8.52 6.66 12.35
CA GLN A 67 7.88 5.61 11.57
C GLN A 67 6.54 6.07 10.96
N MET A 68 5.76 6.87 11.69
CA MET A 68 4.52 7.46 11.16
C MET A 68 4.82 8.43 10.01
N LEU A 69 5.86 9.26 10.14
CA LEU A 69 6.29 10.17 9.08
C LEU A 69 6.79 9.39 7.86
N GLU A 70 7.54 8.31 8.05
CA GLU A 70 7.98 7.42 6.96
C GLU A 70 6.80 6.83 6.19
N LEU A 71 5.70 6.43 6.85
CA LEU A 71 4.50 5.95 6.17
C LEU A 71 3.85 7.03 5.29
N VAL A 72 3.82 8.27 5.76
CA VAL A 72 3.29 9.40 4.98
C VAL A 72 4.20 9.71 3.80
N VAL A 73 5.52 9.66 4.00
CA VAL A 73 6.50 9.83 2.92
C VAL A 73 6.37 8.71 1.90
N LEU A 74 6.21 7.46 2.34
CA LEU A 74 6.02 6.30 1.46
C LEU A 74 4.75 6.46 0.60
N GLU A 75 3.63 6.88 1.21
CA GLU A 75 2.39 7.20 0.48
C GLU A 75 2.67 8.21 -0.63
N GLN A 76 3.32 9.32 -0.29
CA GLN A 76 3.61 10.39 -1.24
C GLN A 76 4.59 9.95 -2.33
N PHE A 77 5.61 9.18 -1.96
CA PHE A 77 6.58 8.61 -2.89
C PHE A 77 5.89 7.74 -3.93
N LEU A 78 5.07 6.80 -3.50
CA LEU A 78 4.31 5.92 -4.42
C LEU A 78 3.34 6.72 -5.31
N ALA A 79 2.78 7.84 -4.83
CA ALA A 79 1.87 8.66 -5.61
C ALA A 79 2.56 9.42 -6.76
N ILE A 80 3.82 9.83 -6.59
CA ILE A 80 4.58 10.59 -7.62
C ILE A 80 5.32 9.70 -8.62
N LEU A 81 5.42 8.39 -8.37
CA LEU A 81 6.06 7.47 -9.30
C LEU A 81 5.31 7.41 -10.65
N PRO A 82 6.04 7.28 -11.78
CA PRO A 82 5.46 6.98 -13.08
C PRO A 82 4.52 5.76 -13.00
N PRO A 83 3.41 5.71 -13.76
CA PRO A 83 2.42 4.64 -13.67
C PRO A 83 3.01 3.22 -13.77
N GLU A 84 3.95 3.01 -14.68
CA GLU A 84 4.61 1.74 -14.97
C GLU A 84 5.41 1.26 -13.75
N MET A 85 6.25 2.15 -13.22
CA MET A 85 7.06 1.90 -12.03
C MET A 85 6.18 1.73 -10.79
N ARG A 86 5.16 2.56 -10.61
CA ARG A 86 4.20 2.45 -9.50
C ARG A 86 3.49 1.10 -9.51
N SER A 87 2.99 0.66 -10.67
CA SER A 87 2.37 -0.66 -10.81
C SER A 87 3.33 -1.79 -10.48
N TRP A 88 4.61 -1.63 -10.80
CA TRP A 88 5.64 -2.61 -10.47
C TRP A 88 5.93 -2.66 -8.96
N VAL A 89 6.17 -1.50 -8.32
CA VAL A 89 6.44 -1.40 -6.87
C VAL A 89 5.24 -1.85 -6.04
N CYS A 90 4.01 -1.46 -6.41
CA CYS A 90 2.79 -1.84 -5.69
C CYS A 90 2.52 -3.35 -5.67
N ARG A 91 3.02 -4.11 -6.66
CA ARG A 91 2.90 -5.57 -6.66
C ARG A 91 3.72 -6.25 -5.57
N CYS A 92 4.75 -5.59 -5.05
CA CYS A 92 5.68 -6.20 -4.11
C CYS A 92 5.38 -5.85 -2.63
N ARG A 93 4.18 -5.32 -2.31
CA ARG A 93 3.70 -4.95 -0.95
C ARG A 93 4.79 -4.30 -0.08
N VAL A 94 5.20 -3.09 -0.44
CA VAL A 94 6.21 -2.34 0.31
C VAL A 94 5.65 -1.73 1.59
N GLU A 95 6.42 -1.79 2.66
CA GLU A 95 6.06 -1.22 3.96
C GLU A 95 6.97 -0.04 4.35
N THR A 96 8.07 0.16 3.63
CA THR A 96 9.08 1.19 3.93
C THR A 96 9.52 1.94 2.68
N CYS A 97 9.94 3.19 2.86
CA CYS A 97 10.55 3.99 1.79
C CYS A 97 11.78 3.29 1.19
N ALA A 98 12.63 2.69 2.03
CA ALA A 98 13.83 2.00 1.58
C ALA A 98 13.52 0.83 0.62
N GLN A 99 12.50 0.02 0.92
CA GLN A 99 12.04 -1.05 0.02
C GLN A 99 11.50 -0.47 -1.29
N ALA A 100 10.69 0.59 -1.22
CA ALA A 100 10.11 1.22 -2.40
C ALA A 100 11.17 1.83 -3.32
N VAL A 101 12.21 2.46 -2.76
CA VAL A 101 13.35 3.02 -3.49
C VAL A 101 14.17 1.92 -4.14
N ALA A 102 14.58 0.88 -3.39
CA ALA A 102 15.35 -0.24 -3.94
C ALA A 102 14.62 -0.92 -5.11
N LEU A 103 13.29 -1.01 -5.02
CA LEU A 103 12.45 -1.48 -6.09
C LEU A 103 12.44 -0.49 -7.29
N ALA A 104 12.17 0.79 -7.07
CA ALA A 104 12.17 1.80 -8.12
C ALA A 104 13.51 1.92 -8.87
N GLU A 105 14.64 1.76 -8.17
CA GLU A 105 15.98 1.72 -8.76
C GLU A 105 16.20 0.45 -9.59
N GLY A 106 15.74 -0.71 -9.09
CA GLY A 106 15.79 -1.97 -9.84
C GLY A 106 14.95 -1.96 -11.12
N PHE A 107 13.83 -1.23 -11.14
CA PHE A 107 13.04 -1.01 -12.34
C PHE A 107 13.84 -0.24 -13.40
N GLN A 108 14.48 0.86 -13.02
CA GLN A 108 15.31 1.67 -13.93
C GLN A 108 16.50 0.88 -14.48
N LEU A 109 17.16 0.08 -13.65
CA LEU A 109 18.30 -0.73 -14.13
C LEU A 109 17.88 -1.75 -15.20
N GLY A 110 16.71 -2.36 -15.04
CA GLY A 110 16.15 -3.28 -16.04
C GLY A 110 15.76 -2.59 -17.35
N GLU A 111 15.38 -1.31 -17.32
CA GLU A 111 15.11 -0.52 -18.53
C GLU A 111 16.41 -0.17 -19.27
N VAL A 112 17.48 0.18 -18.55
CA VAL A 112 18.78 0.53 -19.13
C VAL A 112 19.48 -0.67 -19.77
N GLU A 113 19.30 -1.88 -19.22
CA GLU A 113 19.80 -3.13 -19.82
C GLU A 113 19.07 -3.47 -21.13
N ASP A 114 17.78 -3.15 -21.23
CA ASP A 114 16.97 -3.34 -22.43
C ASP A 114 17.35 -2.32 -23.51
N GLU A 115 17.61 -1.05 -23.16
CA GLU A 115 18.06 0.01 -24.07
C GLU A 115 19.46 -0.24 -24.65
N LYS A 116 20.38 -0.86 -23.89
CA LYS A 116 21.73 -1.16 -24.37
C LYS A 116 21.78 -2.28 -25.43
N LEU A 117 20.72 -3.09 -25.53
CA LEU A 117 20.59 -4.16 -26.52
C LEU A 117 19.91 -3.70 -27.83
N GLN A 118 19.39 -2.47 -27.91
CA GLN A 118 18.61 -1.99 -29.07
C GLN A 118 19.46 -1.31 -30.18
N VAL A 119 20.79 -1.25 -30.05
CA VAL A 119 21.68 -0.78 -31.13
C VAL A 119 21.87 -1.82 -32.24
N THR A 120 21.40 -3.05 -32.05
CA THR A 120 21.33 -4.07 -33.10
C THR A 120 19.97 -4.73 -33.10
N GLU A 121 19.29 -4.61 -34.24
CA GLU A 121 18.19 -5.47 -34.69
C GLU A 121 16.75 -4.99 -34.37
N THR A 122 16.09 -4.54 -35.44
CA THR A 122 14.66 -4.29 -35.54
C THR A 122 13.83 -5.53 -35.16
N ARG A 123 13.12 -5.49 -34.02
CA ARG A 123 11.82 -6.17 -33.83
C ARG A 123 11.12 -5.72 -32.54
N LYS A 124 9.78 -5.67 -32.61
CA LYS A 124 8.80 -5.06 -31.68
C LYS A 124 9.07 -5.29 -30.18
N PRO A 125 8.76 -4.31 -29.29
CA PRO A 125 8.97 -4.47 -27.86
C PRO A 125 7.90 -5.39 -27.26
N GLN A 126 8.32 -6.51 -26.70
CA GLN A 126 7.60 -7.19 -25.63
C GLN A 126 8.12 -6.60 -24.32
N GLY A 127 7.25 -5.90 -23.59
CA GLY A 127 7.63 -5.17 -22.38
C GLY A 127 8.29 -6.04 -21.29
N PRO A 128 8.97 -5.40 -20.32
CA PRO A 128 9.85 -6.08 -19.39
C PRO A 128 9.05 -7.03 -18.49
N ARG A 129 9.40 -8.32 -18.53
CA ARG A 129 8.85 -9.37 -17.65
C ARG A 129 9.75 -9.63 -16.43
N THR A 130 10.35 -8.59 -15.86
CA THR A 130 11.13 -8.72 -14.63
C THR A 130 10.16 -8.91 -13.45
N ARG A 131 10.01 -10.16 -13.02
CA ARG A 131 9.17 -10.55 -11.88
C ARG A 131 9.71 -9.86 -10.62
N CYS A 132 8.83 -9.25 -9.79
CA CYS A 132 9.21 -8.70 -8.47
C CYS A 132 10.17 -9.66 -7.77
N PRO A 133 11.40 -9.24 -7.40
CA PRO A 133 12.22 -10.04 -6.51
C PRO A 133 11.46 -10.15 -5.18
N MET A 134 11.19 -11.39 -4.75
CA MET A 134 10.58 -11.63 -3.44
C MET A 134 11.56 -11.14 -2.37
N LEU A 135 11.14 -10.19 -1.54
CA LEU A 135 11.98 -9.69 -0.44
C LEU A 135 12.28 -10.86 0.52
N PRO A 136 13.53 -11.03 0.98
CA PRO A 136 13.88 -12.09 1.90
C PRO A 136 13.13 -11.93 3.23
N ASN A 137 12.46 -12.99 3.65
CA ASN A 137 11.75 -13.10 4.92
C ASN A 137 12.74 -12.85 6.07
N LYS A 138 12.53 -11.79 6.87
CA LYS A 138 13.31 -11.52 8.08
C LYS A 138 12.88 -12.48 9.19
N SER A 139 13.28 -13.74 9.07
CA SER A 139 13.33 -14.67 10.19
C SER A 139 14.75 -14.62 10.76
N ALA A 140 14.95 -13.85 11.83
CA ALA A 140 16.24 -13.81 12.53
C ALA A 140 16.58 -15.18 13.12
N PRO A 141 17.84 -15.68 13.02
CA PRO A 141 18.24 -16.87 13.75
C PRO A 141 18.35 -16.52 15.24
N GLN A 142 17.62 -17.24 16.10
CA GLN A 142 17.87 -17.23 17.54
C GLN A 142 19.25 -17.83 17.78
N THR A 143 20.24 -16.97 18.04
CA THR A 143 21.53 -17.39 18.55
C THR A 143 21.34 -17.93 19.97
N GLN A 144 21.38 -19.25 20.10
CA GLN A 144 21.40 -19.92 21.38
C GLN A 144 22.74 -19.64 22.05
N VAL A 145 22.69 -18.92 23.17
CA VAL A 145 23.85 -18.66 24.03
C VAL A 145 24.14 -19.96 24.80
N PRO A 146 25.36 -20.54 24.75
CA PRO A 146 25.67 -21.66 25.62
C PRO A 146 25.85 -21.15 27.05
N GLY A 147 25.13 -21.77 27.99
CA GLY A 147 25.22 -21.49 29.42
C GLY A 147 26.53 -21.99 30.06
N PRO A 148 26.78 -21.61 31.32
CA PRO A 148 28.07 -21.76 32.01
C PRO A 148 28.45 -23.21 32.33
#